data_AF-A0A8C4R8Y5-F1
#
_entry.id   AF-A0A8C4R8Y5-F1
#
_cell.length_a   1.000
_cell.length_b   1.000
_cell.length_c   1.000
_cell.angle_alpha   90.00
_cell.angle_beta   90.00
_cell.angle_gamma   90.00
#
_symmetry.space_group_name_H-M   'P 1'
#
loop_
_entity.id
_entity.type
_entity.pdbx_description
1 polymer ?
#
loop_
_entity_poly.entity_id
_entity_poly.type
_entity_poly.pdbx_seq_one_letter_code
_entity_poly.pdbx_strand_id
1 'polypeptide(L)'
;MASANIGPLVVTLAHKFCREHVNERLAIHTLQGIAVLASLLLAFFWHLDVRVGKKNVSIPYLSLVFVLSVVCCTSNVTFLPFMYNFSAQYVKTFFLGQGLSALLPSAIALFQGAGVAVCVNATVNGSSYEIQTRYQEENFSATVFFFFLFAVLFISAVSFIVIGATLRPERAGLRDEYRQEVYHDSNEVQPSLGETHHRPAFSPNMLFLLSILGLSTALSYGALPSVQTYSCLPYGITAFHVTAILSNVAQPVACFLTMLLPCRSNVIFALLSALSLLIGAYILTLAALSPCPPLLDGVAGSILVVLSWLIFSGVCTYLQVMIGSLLHSMSHMALLWCGLVIQSGSLIGALTVFPLINVYHLFKDGDPCYNSC
;
A
#
# COMPACT_ATOMS: atom_id res chain seq x y z
N MET A 1 -7.00 -8.78 0.53
CA MET A 1 -5.84 -8.14 -0.13
C MET A 1 -4.85 -9.15 -0.72
N ALA A 2 -4.40 -10.17 0.01
CA ALA A 2 -3.43 -11.16 -0.52
C ALA A 2 -3.82 -11.79 -1.88
N SER A 3 -5.08 -12.19 -2.05
CA SER A 3 -5.61 -12.76 -3.31
C SER A 3 -5.65 -11.76 -4.48
N ALA A 4 -5.57 -10.46 -4.23
CA ALA A 4 -5.58 -9.43 -5.26
C ALA A 4 -4.24 -9.32 -6.02
N ASN A 5 -3.18 -9.95 -5.52
CA ASN A 5 -1.88 -10.06 -6.21
C ASN A 5 -1.95 -10.89 -7.50
N ILE A 6 -3.09 -11.51 -7.81
CA ILE A 6 -3.36 -12.12 -9.11
C ILE A 6 -3.26 -11.11 -10.26
N GLY A 7 -3.61 -9.85 -10.03
CA GLY A 7 -3.56 -8.79 -11.05
C GLY A 7 -2.14 -8.53 -11.59
N PRO A 8 -1.15 -8.22 -10.73
CA PRO A 8 0.27 -8.20 -11.08
C PRO A 8 0.77 -9.43 -11.84
N LEU A 9 0.35 -10.63 -11.40
CA LEU A 9 0.72 -11.89 -12.05
C LEU A 9 0.18 -11.95 -13.48
N VAL A 10 -1.09 -11.62 -13.68
CA VAL A 10 -1.75 -11.59 -15.00
C VAL A 10 -1.06 -10.60 -15.92
N VAL A 11 -0.75 -9.40 -15.46
CA VAL A 11 -0.04 -8.39 -16.26
C VAL A 11 1.38 -8.84 -16.62
N THR A 12 2.10 -9.45 -15.67
CA THR A 12 3.46 -9.97 -15.91
C THR A 12 3.45 -11.10 -16.92
N LEU A 13 2.47 -12.01 -16.84
CA LEU A 13 2.28 -13.08 -17.81
C LEU A 13 1.88 -12.52 -19.18
N ALA A 14 0.98 -11.52 -19.23
CA ALA A 14 0.59 -10.86 -20.47
C ALA A 14 1.78 -10.18 -21.15
N HIS A 15 2.67 -9.50 -20.42
CA HIS A 15 3.90 -8.94 -20.99
C HIS A 15 4.89 -10.02 -21.45
N LYS A 16 4.93 -11.17 -20.78
CA LYS A 16 5.81 -12.29 -21.16
C LYS A 16 5.34 -12.99 -22.43
N PHE A 17 4.04 -13.20 -22.58
CA PHE A 17 3.46 -13.94 -23.71
C PHE A 17 3.05 -13.05 -24.89
N CYS A 18 2.71 -11.78 -24.66
CA CYS A 18 2.18 -10.85 -25.66
C CYS A 18 3.02 -9.56 -25.74
N ARG A 19 4.36 -9.68 -25.82
CA ARG A 19 5.30 -8.56 -25.76
C ARG A 19 5.06 -7.47 -26.82
N GLU A 20 4.48 -7.81 -27.97
CA GLU A 20 4.17 -6.85 -29.05
C GLU A 20 2.76 -6.23 -28.97
N HIS A 21 1.83 -6.78 -28.18
CA HIS A 21 0.42 -6.37 -28.21
C HIS A 21 -0.06 -5.63 -26.96
N VAL A 22 0.74 -5.60 -25.87
CA VAL A 22 0.35 -4.90 -24.64
C VAL A 22 0.75 -3.42 -24.74
N ASN A 23 -0.19 -2.58 -25.16
CA ASN A 23 -0.04 -1.14 -25.09
C ASN A 23 -0.19 -0.69 -23.62
N GLU A 24 0.93 -0.32 -22.99
CA GLU A 24 0.98 0.13 -21.58
C GLU A 24 -0.04 1.24 -21.28
N ARG A 25 -0.25 2.17 -22.23
CA ARG A 25 -1.27 3.22 -22.10
C ARG A 25 -2.69 2.66 -22.06
N LEU A 26 -2.99 1.70 -22.92
CA LEU A 26 -4.30 1.05 -22.93
C LEU A 26 -4.54 0.29 -21.62
N ALA A 27 -3.54 -0.43 -21.12
CA ALA A 27 -3.63 -1.15 -19.85
C ALA A 27 -3.87 -0.21 -18.64
N ILE A 28 -3.24 0.97 -18.64
CA ILE A 28 -3.47 1.96 -17.59
C ILE A 28 -4.90 2.53 -17.66
N HIS A 29 -5.37 2.92 -18.86
CA HIS A 29 -6.73 3.44 -19.02
C HIS A 29 -7.80 2.40 -18.69
N THR A 30 -7.60 1.12 -19.03
CA THR A 30 -8.55 0.06 -18.63
C THR A 30 -8.58 -0.12 -17.12
N LEU A 31 -7.43 -0.13 -16.44
CA LEU A 31 -7.37 -0.19 -14.97
C LEU A 31 -8.10 0.99 -14.32
N GLN A 32 -7.86 2.21 -14.79
CA GLN A 32 -8.54 3.41 -14.28
C GLN A 32 -10.06 3.35 -14.52
N GLY A 33 -10.49 2.95 -15.71
CA GLY A 33 -11.91 2.79 -16.04
C GLY A 33 -12.61 1.77 -15.14
N ILE A 34 -11.96 0.62 -14.90
CA ILE A 34 -12.47 -0.41 -13.98
C ILE A 34 -12.56 0.14 -12.54
N ALA A 35 -11.56 0.88 -12.06
CA ALA A 35 -11.61 1.48 -10.72
C ALA A 35 -12.74 2.51 -10.57
N VAL A 36 -12.93 3.40 -11.55
CA VAL A 36 -14.02 4.39 -11.55
C VAL A 36 -15.38 3.70 -11.56
N LEU A 37 -15.56 2.71 -12.44
CA LEU A 37 -16.81 1.96 -12.51
C LEU A 37 -17.08 1.17 -11.21
N ALA A 38 -16.07 0.44 -10.71
CA ALA A 38 -16.23 -0.36 -9.50
C ALA A 38 -16.53 0.50 -8.26
N SER A 39 -15.89 1.67 -8.12
CA SER A 39 -16.17 2.60 -7.01
C SER A 39 -17.55 3.26 -7.11
N LEU A 40 -18.02 3.57 -8.33
CA LEU A 40 -19.39 4.05 -8.55
C LEU A 40 -20.42 2.98 -8.18
N LEU A 41 -20.24 1.75 -8.67
CA LEU A 41 -21.11 0.63 -8.35
C LEU A 41 -21.10 0.33 -6.84
N LEU A 42 -19.94 0.50 -6.17
CA LEU A 42 -19.83 0.31 -4.73
C LEU A 42 -20.73 1.30 -3.97
N ALA A 43 -20.77 2.56 -4.40
CA ALA A 43 -21.64 3.57 -3.79
C ALA A 43 -23.13 3.22 -3.88
N PHE A 44 -23.57 2.55 -4.96
CA PHE A 44 -24.95 2.13 -5.11
C PHE A 44 -25.28 0.79 -4.46
N PHE A 45 -24.37 -0.18 -4.50
CA PHE A 45 -24.69 -1.57 -4.16
C PHE A 45 -24.14 -2.04 -2.80
N TRP A 46 -23.46 -1.19 -2.02
CA TRP A 46 -22.87 -1.59 -0.74
C TRP A 46 -23.91 -2.09 0.29
N HIS A 47 -25.13 -1.57 0.25
CA HIS A 47 -26.20 -1.89 1.21
C HIS A 47 -26.88 -3.24 0.93
N LEU A 48 -26.62 -3.86 -0.22
CA LEU A 48 -27.22 -5.14 -0.57
C LEU A 48 -26.55 -6.27 0.20
N ASP A 49 -27.33 -6.97 1.03
CA ASP A 49 -26.91 -8.16 1.74
C ASP A 49 -27.61 -9.42 1.20
N VAL A 50 -26.83 -10.51 1.11
CA VAL A 50 -27.34 -11.83 0.70
C VAL A 50 -27.16 -12.77 1.87
N ARG A 51 -28.19 -13.55 2.17
CA ARG A 51 -28.16 -14.51 3.27
C ARG A 51 -27.42 -15.78 2.83
N VAL A 52 -26.21 -15.98 3.32
CA VAL A 52 -25.39 -17.17 3.07
C VAL A 52 -25.41 -18.02 4.34
N GLY A 53 -26.28 -19.03 4.36
CA GLY A 53 -26.52 -19.85 5.56
C GLY A 53 -27.17 -19.04 6.69
N LYS A 54 -26.52 -18.99 7.86
CA LYS A 54 -27.00 -18.25 9.05
C LYS A 54 -26.50 -16.80 9.14
N LYS A 55 -25.63 -16.35 8.23
CA LYS A 55 -25.04 -15.00 8.25
C LYS A 55 -25.50 -14.20 7.03
N ASN A 56 -25.79 -12.91 7.23
CA ASN A 56 -25.97 -11.97 6.14
C ASN A 56 -24.58 -11.51 5.69
N VAL A 57 -24.29 -11.62 4.38
CA VAL A 57 -23.01 -11.24 3.79
C VAL A 57 -23.26 -10.34 2.60
N SER A 58 -22.63 -9.17 2.59
CA SER A 58 -22.70 -8.23 1.46
C SER A 58 -21.79 -8.70 0.33
N ILE A 59 -22.27 -9.67 -0.47
CA ILE A 59 -21.52 -10.20 -1.62
C ILE A 59 -21.13 -9.07 -2.61
N PRO A 60 -22.04 -8.15 -3.02
CA PRO A 60 -21.68 -7.08 -3.96
C PRO A 60 -20.55 -6.18 -3.44
N TYR A 61 -20.62 -5.80 -2.16
CA TYR A 61 -19.57 -5.03 -1.49
C TYR A 61 -18.22 -5.76 -1.55
N LEU A 62 -18.17 -7.03 -1.12
CA LEU A 62 -16.93 -7.80 -1.10
C LEU A 62 -16.34 -8.01 -2.51
N SER A 63 -17.19 -8.27 -3.50
CA SER A 63 -16.77 -8.45 -4.89
C SER A 63 -16.19 -7.16 -5.48
N LEU A 64 -16.84 -6.01 -5.26
CA LEU A 64 -16.38 -4.72 -5.77
C LEU A 64 -15.11 -4.23 -5.08
N VAL A 65 -15.00 -4.41 -3.76
CA VAL A 65 -13.76 -4.14 -3.00
C VAL A 65 -12.63 -5.05 -3.46
N PHE A 66 -12.92 -6.31 -3.80
CA PHE A 66 -11.93 -7.21 -4.39
C PHE A 66 -11.45 -6.71 -5.75
N VAL A 67 -12.35 -6.30 -6.65
CA VAL A 67 -11.99 -5.70 -7.95
C VAL A 67 -11.12 -4.45 -7.75
N LEU A 68 -11.50 -3.54 -6.86
CA LEU A 68 -10.70 -2.36 -6.52
C LEU A 68 -9.33 -2.73 -5.96
N SER A 69 -9.24 -3.77 -5.14
CA SER A 69 -7.97 -4.28 -4.63
C SER A 69 -7.09 -4.83 -5.75
N VAL A 70 -7.66 -5.59 -6.70
CA VAL A 70 -6.93 -6.10 -7.87
C VAL A 70 -6.40 -4.94 -8.70
N VAL A 71 -7.22 -3.93 -8.98
CA VAL A 71 -6.79 -2.73 -9.71
C VAL A 71 -5.66 -2.01 -8.99
N CYS A 72 -5.79 -1.78 -7.68
CA CYS A 72 -4.79 -1.12 -6.84
C CYS A 72 -3.45 -1.87 -6.81
N CYS A 73 -3.48 -3.20 -6.65
CA CYS A 73 -2.26 -4.02 -6.71
C CYS A 73 -1.62 -4.01 -8.10
N THR A 74 -2.43 -4.02 -9.16
CA THR A 74 -1.96 -4.04 -10.55
C THR A 74 -1.37 -2.71 -10.97
N SER A 75 -1.92 -1.58 -10.50
CA SER A 75 -1.45 -0.24 -10.87
C SER A 75 0.00 0.00 -10.49
N ASN A 76 0.47 -0.52 -9.35
CA ASN A 76 1.88 -0.37 -8.97
C ASN A 76 2.83 -1.03 -9.98
N VAL A 77 2.40 -2.10 -10.65
CA VAL A 77 3.23 -2.84 -11.62
C VAL A 77 3.13 -2.28 -13.02
N THR A 78 2.01 -1.65 -13.40
CA THR A 78 1.81 -1.06 -14.74
C THR A 78 2.26 0.39 -14.84
N PHE A 79 2.00 1.20 -13.80
CA PHE A 79 2.32 2.64 -13.83
C PHE A 79 3.82 2.91 -13.68
N LEU A 80 4.54 2.11 -12.89
CA LEU A 80 5.97 2.30 -12.69
C LEU A 80 6.77 2.20 -14.01
N PRO A 81 6.63 1.15 -14.86
CA PRO A 81 7.24 1.08 -16.18
C PRO A 81 6.90 2.27 -17.08
N PHE A 82 5.63 2.67 -17.11
CA PHE A 82 5.20 3.83 -17.90
C PHE A 82 5.91 5.12 -17.46
N MET A 83 6.12 5.30 -16.15
CA MET A 83 6.86 6.44 -15.57
C MET A 83 8.36 6.45 -15.91
N TYR A 84 8.95 5.33 -16.34
CA TYR A 84 10.35 5.29 -16.79
C TYR A 84 10.62 6.20 -18.01
N ASN A 85 9.59 6.41 -18.83
CA ASN A 85 9.66 7.27 -20.02
C ASN A 85 9.74 8.77 -19.68
N PHE A 86 9.51 9.12 -18.42
CA PHE A 86 9.51 10.48 -17.90
C PHE A 86 10.70 10.69 -16.94
N SER A 87 10.98 11.95 -16.62
CA SER A 87 12.08 12.30 -15.70
C SER A 87 11.87 11.70 -14.30
N ALA A 88 12.96 11.49 -13.56
CA ALA A 88 12.90 10.91 -12.20
C ALA A 88 12.02 11.71 -11.21
N GLN A 89 11.69 12.96 -11.51
CA GLN A 89 10.76 13.76 -10.70
C GLN A 89 9.33 13.18 -10.73
N TYR A 90 8.90 12.60 -11.85
CA TYR A 90 7.57 11.99 -11.99
C TYR A 90 7.44 10.69 -11.19
N VAL A 91 8.52 9.92 -11.03
CA VAL A 91 8.53 8.73 -10.16
C VAL A 91 8.33 9.12 -8.69
N LYS A 92 8.94 10.23 -8.24
CA LYS A 92 8.75 10.70 -6.85
C LYS A 92 7.32 11.20 -6.61
N THR A 93 6.72 11.90 -7.57
CA THR A 93 5.32 12.36 -7.46
C THR A 93 4.33 11.21 -7.54
N PHE A 94 4.63 10.12 -8.27
CA PHE A 94 3.86 8.87 -8.22
C PHE A 94 3.81 8.29 -6.80
N PHE A 95 4.96 8.14 -6.12
CA PHE A 95 4.98 7.64 -4.74
C PHE A 95 4.31 8.60 -3.75
N LEU A 96 4.42 9.92 -3.97
CA LEU A 96 3.67 10.90 -3.19
C LEU A 96 2.16 10.71 -3.37
N GLY A 97 1.69 10.53 -4.60
CA GLY A 97 0.29 10.24 -4.92
C GLY A 97 -0.20 8.93 -4.30
N GLN A 98 0.64 7.89 -4.30
CA GLN A 98 0.37 6.63 -3.61
C GLN A 98 0.23 6.80 -2.09
N GLY A 99 0.99 7.71 -1.48
CA GLY A 99 0.79 8.04 -0.06
C GLY A 99 -0.48 8.84 0.20
N LEU A 100 -0.79 9.81 -0.66
CA LEU A 100 -2.02 10.59 -0.56
C LEU A 100 -3.29 9.75 -0.80
N SER A 101 -3.21 8.70 -1.61
CA SER A 101 -4.36 7.82 -1.91
C SER A 101 -4.82 7.01 -0.70
N ALA A 102 -3.94 6.73 0.27
CA ALA A 102 -4.30 6.14 1.56
C ALA A 102 -4.71 7.20 2.60
N LEU A 103 -4.03 8.36 2.60
CA LEU A 103 -4.28 9.43 3.56
C LEU A 103 -5.67 10.06 3.40
N LEU A 104 -6.08 10.41 2.18
CA LEU A 104 -7.35 11.10 1.94
C LEU A 104 -8.56 10.26 2.40
N PRO A 105 -8.73 8.99 1.98
CA PRO A 105 -9.80 8.13 2.49
C PRO A 105 -9.76 7.97 4.01
N SER A 106 -8.58 7.80 4.59
CA SER A 106 -8.44 7.59 6.04
C SER A 106 -8.84 8.83 6.85
N ALA A 107 -8.50 10.02 6.36
CA ALA A 107 -8.94 11.28 6.98
C ALA A 107 -10.46 11.45 6.91
N ILE A 108 -11.08 11.16 5.77
CA ILE A 108 -12.54 11.22 5.62
C ILE A 108 -13.24 10.15 6.47
N ALA A 109 -12.72 8.93 6.54
CA ALA A 109 -13.27 7.87 7.38
C ALA A 109 -13.17 8.21 8.88
N LEU A 110 -12.14 8.95 9.30
CA LEU A 110 -12.07 9.48 10.66
C LEU A 110 -13.14 10.54 10.92
N PHE A 111 -13.31 11.49 10.01
CA PHE A 111 -14.39 12.49 10.12
C PHE A 111 -15.78 11.84 10.10
N GLN A 112 -15.92 10.71 9.42
CA GLN A 112 -17.12 9.88 9.47
C GLN A 112 -17.40 9.34 10.88
N GLY A 113 -16.37 9.18 11.72
CA GLY A 113 -16.51 8.56 13.04
C GLY A 113 -16.70 7.04 12.98
N ALA A 114 -16.35 6.41 11.85
CA ALA A 114 -16.56 4.98 11.64
C ALA A 114 -15.73 4.15 12.63
N GLY A 115 -16.41 3.34 13.45
CA GLY A 115 -15.77 2.42 14.39
C GLY A 115 -15.39 3.03 15.75
N VAL A 116 -15.79 4.27 16.05
CA VAL A 116 -15.60 4.86 17.39
C VAL A 116 -16.58 4.20 18.37
N ALA A 117 -16.05 3.49 19.37
CA ALA A 117 -16.80 2.94 20.48
C ALA A 117 -16.72 3.88 21.69
N VAL A 118 -17.87 4.15 22.31
CA VAL A 118 -18.00 4.89 23.57
C VAL A 118 -18.38 3.90 24.67
N CYS A 119 -17.67 3.97 25.79
CA CYS A 119 -17.95 3.16 26.96
C CYS A 119 -19.05 3.84 27.78
N VAL A 120 -20.22 3.21 27.86
CA VAL A 120 -21.35 3.73 28.63
C VAL A 120 -21.67 2.80 29.79
N ASN A 121 -22.00 3.38 30.96
CA ASN A 121 -22.48 2.60 32.10
C ASN A 121 -23.90 2.13 31.80
N ALA A 122 -24.06 0.84 31.52
CA ALA A 122 -25.35 0.20 31.35
C ALA A 122 -25.82 -0.40 32.68
N THR A 123 -27.06 -0.10 33.08
CA THR A 123 -27.67 -0.71 34.27
C THR A 123 -28.12 -2.12 33.95
N VAL A 124 -27.49 -3.11 34.57
CA VAL A 124 -27.89 -4.51 34.55
C VAL A 124 -28.66 -4.80 35.84
N ASN A 125 -29.89 -5.32 35.72
CA ASN A 125 -30.74 -5.71 36.86
C ASN A 125 -31.00 -4.62 37.93
N GLY A 126 -31.04 -3.34 37.55
CA GLY A 126 -31.52 -2.25 38.42
C GLY A 126 -30.61 -1.85 39.59
N SER A 127 -29.51 -2.55 39.84
CA SER A 127 -28.57 -2.28 40.94
C SER A 127 -27.09 -2.42 40.60
N SER A 128 -26.74 -3.10 39.49
CA SER A 128 -25.36 -3.22 39.00
C SER A 128 -25.12 -2.40 37.73
N TYR A 129 -23.97 -1.74 37.66
CA TYR A 129 -23.51 -1.04 36.46
C TYR A 129 -22.46 -1.90 35.76
N GLU A 130 -22.67 -2.21 34.48
CA GLU A 130 -21.70 -2.87 33.61
C GLU A 130 -21.28 -1.88 32.52
N ILE A 131 -19.97 -1.81 32.24
CA ILE A 131 -19.47 -0.92 31.18
C ILE A 131 -19.73 -1.61 29.84
N GLN A 132 -20.60 -1.04 29.02
CA GLN A 132 -20.94 -1.57 27.71
C GLN A 132 -20.28 -0.73 26.61
N THR A 133 -19.69 -1.41 25.63
CA THR A 133 -19.21 -0.81 24.39
C THR A 133 -20.40 -0.41 23.51
N ARG A 134 -20.60 0.89 23.28
CA ARG A 134 -21.60 1.40 22.35
C ARG A 134 -20.91 2.11 21.19
N TYR A 135 -21.02 1.55 19.99
CA TYR A 135 -20.52 2.20 18.78
C TYR A 135 -21.31 3.47 18.51
N GLN A 136 -20.59 4.57 18.28
CA GLN A 136 -21.16 5.85 17.90
C GLN A 136 -21.73 5.74 16.48
N GLU A 137 -22.86 6.39 16.26
CA GLU A 137 -23.46 6.50 14.93
C GLU A 137 -22.58 7.37 14.05
N GLU A 138 -22.40 6.97 12.79
CA GLU A 138 -21.53 7.68 11.85
C GLU A 138 -22.07 9.09 11.57
N ASN A 139 -21.17 10.09 11.53
CA ASN A 139 -21.53 11.48 11.24
C ASN A 139 -22.17 11.64 9.85
N PHE A 140 -21.86 10.75 8.92
CA PHE A 140 -22.48 10.66 7.61
C PHE A 140 -22.47 9.22 7.08
N SER A 141 -23.41 8.90 6.20
CA SER A 141 -23.58 7.55 5.64
C SER A 141 -22.37 7.10 4.82
N ALA A 142 -22.04 5.80 4.88
CA ALA A 142 -21.03 5.16 4.04
C ALA A 142 -21.22 5.40 2.54
N THR A 143 -22.45 5.64 2.09
CA THR A 143 -22.75 6.03 0.70
C THR A 143 -21.97 7.29 0.26
N VAL A 144 -21.93 8.31 1.13
CA VAL A 144 -21.22 9.57 0.86
C VAL A 144 -19.72 9.32 0.78
N PHE A 145 -19.19 8.45 1.65
CA PHE A 145 -17.79 8.02 1.61
C PHE A 145 -17.43 7.35 0.28
N PHE A 146 -18.27 6.44 -0.23
CA PHE A 146 -18.01 5.78 -1.50
C PHE A 146 -18.12 6.73 -2.70
N PHE A 147 -19.04 7.70 -2.69
CA PHE A 147 -19.08 8.76 -3.71
C PHE A 147 -17.85 9.65 -3.69
N PHE A 148 -17.30 9.95 -2.50
CA PHE A 148 -16.03 10.64 -2.37
C PHE A 148 -14.88 9.85 -3.02
N LEU A 149 -14.78 8.54 -2.76
CA LEU A 149 -13.79 7.67 -3.40
C LEU A 149 -13.93 7.67 -4.92
N PHE A 150 -15.16 7.58 -5.43
CA PHE A 150 -15.44 7.69 -6.87
C PHE A 150 -14.94 9.02 -7.43
N ALA A 151 -15.23 10.15 -6.79
CA ALA A 151 -14.80 11.46 -7.25
C ALA A 151 -13.26 11.57 -7.34
N VAL A 152 -12.54 11.11 -6.31
CA VAL A 152 -11.06 11.12 -6.30
C VAL A 152 -10.49 10.24 -7.43
N LEU A 153 -11.03 9.04 -7.63
CA LEU A 153 -10.59 8.13 -8.70
C LEU A 153 -10.93 8.69 -10.09
N PHE A 154 -12.08 9.34 -10.25
CA PHE A 154 -12.49 9.98 -11.50
C PHE A 154 -11.57 11.15 -11.85
N ILE A 155 -11.26 12.03 -10.89
CA ILE A 155 -10.31 13.14 -11.08
C ILE A 155 -8.92 12.61 -11.46
N SER A 156 -8.47 11.52 -10.84
CA SER A 156 -7.21 10.86 -11.19
C SER A 156 -7.21 10.32 -12.63
N ALA A 157 -8.30 9.68 -13.07
CA ALA A 157 -8.45 9.20 -14.43
C ALA A 157 -8.44 10.33 -15.47
N VAL A 158 -9.17 11.42 -15.21
CA VAL A 158 -9.19 12.62 -16.06
C VAL A 158 -7.79 13.26 -16.13
N SER A 159 -7.12 13.39 -14.99
CA SER A 159 -5.77 13.96 -14.93
C SER A 159 -4.77 13.15 -15.75
N PHE A 160 -4.87 11.83 -15.73
CA PHE A 160 -3.99 10.95 -16.51
C PHE A 160 -4.26 11.06 -18.03
N ILE A 161 -5.52 11.20 -18.45
CA ILE A 161 -5.87 11.48 -19.85
C ILE A 161 -5.24 12.81 -20.31
N VAL A 162 -5.32 13.85 -19.48
CA VAL A 162 -4.72 15.16 -19.77
C VAL A 162 -3.20 15.05 -19.89
N ILE A 163 -2.53 14.32 -18.98
CA ILE A 163 -1.09 14.07 -19.03
C ILE A 163 -0.72 13.36 -20.34
N GLY A 164 -1.46 12.31 -20.72
CA GLY A 164 -1.22 11.56 -21.95
C GLY A 164 -1.39 12.39 -23.22
N ALA A 165 -2.26 13.41 -23.20
CA ALA A 165 -2.48 14.32 -24.33
C ALA A 165 -1.47 15.49 -24.39
N THR A 166 -0.96 15.94 -23.25
CA THR A 166 -0.14 17.16 -23.15
C THR A 166 1.37 16.90 -23.07
N LEU A 167 1.80 15.84 -22.40
CA LEU A 167 3.22 15.53 -22.20
C LEU A 167 3.73 14.58 -23.27
N ARG A 168 4.73 15.03 -24.05
CA ARG A 168 5.53 14.14 -24.90
C ARG A 168 6.55 13.39 -24.04
N PRO A 169 6.65 12.06 -24.15
CA PRO A 169 7.65 11.30 -23.41
C PRO A 169 9.07 11.68 -23.84
N GLU A 170 9.81 12.31 -22.93
CA GLU A 170 11.16 12.87 -23.14
C GLU A 170 12.18 11.79 -23.57
N ARG A 171 12.09 10.60 -22.96
CA ARG A 171 12.97 9.46 -23.29
C ARG A 171 12.51 8.62 -24.47
N ALA A 172 11.25 8.74 -24.89
CA ALA A 172 10.80 8.09 -26.13
C ALA A 172 11.37 8.82 -27.35
N GLY A 173 11.43 10.16 -27.30
CA GLY A 173 12.07 10.97 -28.34
C GLY A 173 13.55 10.62 -28.53
N LEU A 174 14.33 10.50 -27.45
CA LEU A 174 15.73 10.07 -27.49
C LEU A 174 15.92 8.64 -28.02
N ARG A 175 14.95 7.76 -27.77
CA ARG A 175 14.98 6.37 -28.27
C ARG A 175 14.65 6.30 -29.75
N ASP A 176 13.77 7.17 -30.23
CA ASP A 176 13.44 7.32 -31.64
C ASP A 176 14.57 8.02 -32.40
N GLU A 177 15.23 9.04 -31.82
CA GLU A 177 16.45 9.68 -32.36
C GLU A 177 17.61 8.69 -32.43
N TYR A 178 17.91 7.96 -31.36
CA TYR A 178 18.96 6.92 -31.39
C TYR A 178 18.61 5.79 -32.38
N ARG A 179 17.34 5.41 -32.50
CA ARG A 179 16.90 4.43 -33.51
C ARG A 179 17.02 4.97 -34.92
N GLN A 180 16.79 6.26 -35.15
CA GLN A 180 17.03 6.92 -36.43
C GLN A 180 18.52 7.04 -36.75
N GLU A 181 19.37 7.39 -35.78
CA GLU A 181 20.83 7.42 -35.94
C GLU A 181 21.37 6.02 -36.27
N VAL A 182 20.95 4.99 -35.54
CA VAL A 182 21.33 3.60 -35.82
C VAL A 182 20.82 3.12 -37.19
N TYR A 183 19.62 3.51 -37.62
CA TYR A 183 19.12 3.19 -38.97
C TYR A 183 19.89 3.91 -40.08
N HIS A 184 20.38 5.12 -39.81
CA HIS A 184 21.16 5.89 -40.77
C HIS A 184 22.59 5.35 -40.90
N ASP A 185 23.16 4.84 -39.81
CA ASP A 185 24.48 4.19 -39.77
C ASP A 185 24.45 2.74 -40.31
N SER A 186 23.29 2.06 -40.20
CA SER A 186 23.09 0.69 -40.71
C SER A 186 23.08 0.57 -42.24
N ASN A 187 22.99 1.69 -42.97
CA ASN A 187 23.03 1.68 -44.44
C ASN A 187 24.44 1.55 -45.01
N GLU A 188 25.50 1.60 -44.19
CA GLU A 188 26.88 1.45 -44.67
C GLU A 188 27.57 0.12 -44.31
N VAL A 189 27.00 -0.77 -43.47
CA VAL A 189 27.65 -2.06 -43.14
C VAL A 189 26.66 -3.21 -42.86
N GLN A 190 26.87 -4.35 -43.54
CA GLN A 190 26.31 -5.67 -43.21
C GLN A 190 27.47 -6.68 -42.99
N PRO A 191 27.26 -7.85 -42.35
CA PRO A 191 26.72 -8.06 -41.00
C PRO A 191 27.62 -9.03 -40.20
N SER A 192 27.80 -8.86 -38.89
CA SER A 192 28.29 -9.98 -38.07
C SER A 192 27.95 -9.89 -36.58
N LEU A 193 27.45 -11.05 -36.12
CA LEU A 193 27.68 -11.66 -34.82
C LEU A 193 26.86 -11.18 -33.60
N GLY A 194 25.82 -11.96 -33.32
CA GLY A 194 25.51 -12.39 -31.96
C GLY A 194 24.40 -11.63 -31.27
N GLU A 195 23.14 -12.04 -31.50
CA GLU A 195 22.09 -11.81 -30.51
C GLU A 195 22.37 -12.67 -29.26
N THR A 196 23.26 -12.19 -28.39
CA THR A 196 23.23 -12.61 -26.99
C THR A 196 21.99 -11.99 -26.36
N HIS A 197 20.94 -12.81 -26.22
CA HIS A 197 19.88 -12.57 -25.25
C HIS A 197 20.50 -12.46 -23.85
N HIS A 198 21.01 -11.27 -23.50
CA HIS A 198 21.51 -10.95 -22.17
C HIS A 198 20.32 -11.03 -21.20
N ARG A 199 20.19 -12.16 -20.49
CA ARG A 199 19.47 -12.19 -19.21
C ARG A 199 20.14 -11.13 -18.32
N PRO A 200 19.38 -10.24 -17.66
CA PRO A 200 20.00 -9.29 -16.75
C PRO A 200 20.65 -10.09 -15.61
N ALA A 201 21.98 -10.10 -15.57
CA ALA A 201 22.71 -10.63 -14.43
C ALA A 201 22.39 -9.73 -13.23
N PHE A 202 21.71 -10.27 -12.22
CA PHE A 202 21.45 -9.54 -10.98
C PHE A 202 22.78 -9.21 -10.31
N SER A 203 23.12 -7.92 -10.23
CA SER A 203 24.26 -7.50 -9.44
C SER A 203 23.98 -7.75 -7.95
N PRO A 204 25.01 -8.04 -7.14
CA PRO A 204 24.82 -8.28 -5.70
C PRO A 204 24.22 -7.05 -4.99
N ASN A 205 24.56 -5.85 -5.43
CA ASN A 205 23.95 -4.61 -4.95
C ASN A 205 22.45 -4.57 -5.27
N MET A 206 22.05 -5.04 -6.45
CA MET A 206 20.64 -5.09 -6.81
C MET A 206 19.85 -6.04 -5.96
N LEU A 207 20.39 -7.24 -5.73
CA LEU A 207 19.75 -8.22 -4.86
C LEU A 207 19.63 -7.71 -3.41
N PHE A 208 20.64 -6.99 -2.92
CA PHE A 208 20.62 -6.35 -1.60
C PHE A 208 19.49 -5.32 -1.49
N LEU A 209 19.37 -4.41 -2.45
CA LEU A 209 18.33 -3.38 -2.47
C LEU A 209 16.92 -3.98 -2.60
N LEU A 210 16.75 -4.98 -3.48
CA LEU A 210 15.48 -5.69 -3.64
C LEU A 210 15.11 -6.47 -2.36
N SER A 211 16.08 -7.05 -1.66
CA SER A 211 15.85 -7.73 -0.38
C SER A 211 15.32 -6.77 0.69
N ILE A 212 15.93 -5.59 0.85
CA ILE A 212 15.45 -4.57 1.80
C ILE A 212 14.05 -4.08 1.40
N LEU A 213 13.81 -3.84 0.11
CA LEU A 213 12.50 -3.43 -0.40
C LEU A 213 11.42 -4.48 -0.10
N GLY A 214 11.69 -5.75 -0.39
CA GLY A 214 10.77 -6.86 -0.14
C GLY A 214 10.46 -7.02 1.34
N LEU A 215 11.48 -6.90 2.20
CA LEU A 215 11.29 -6.97 3.64
C LEU A 215 10.48 -5.79 4.18
N SER A 216 10.83 -4.56 3.80
CA SER A 216 10.11 -3.36 4.24
C SER A 216 8.65 -3.38 3.80
N THR A 217 8.37 -3.83 2.57
CA THR A 217 7.00 -3.92 2.04
C THR A 217 6.20 -5.05 2.68
N ALA A 218 6.83 -6.18 2.98
CA ALA A 218 6.21 -7.27 3.74
C ALA A 218 5.76 -6.81 5.13
N LEU A 219 6.61 -6.05 5.83
CA LEU A 219 6.28 -5.52 7.14
C LEU A 219 5.20 -4.43 7.07
N SER A 220 5.30 -3.49 6.13
CA SER A 220 4.48 -2.28 6.09
C SER A 220 3.09 -2.46 5.49
N TYR A 221 2.92 -3.40 4.55
CA TYR A 221 1.63 -3.60 3.87
C TYR A 221 0.98 -4.95 4.16
N GLY A 222 1.73 -5.92 4.69
CA GLY A 222 1.24 -7.25 4.99
C GLY A 222 1.14 -7.52 6.48
N ALA A 223 2.30 -7.62 7.12
CA ALA A 223 2.41 -8.18 8.46
C ALA A 223 1.87 -7.25 9.55
N LEU A 224 2.45 -6.05 9.71
CA LEU A 224 2.16 -5.20 10.86
C LEU A 224 0.74 -4.61 10.83
N PRO A 225 0.22 -4.06 9.71
CA PRO A 225 -1.15 -3.53 9.70
C PRO A 225 -2.21 -4.54 10.17
N SER A 226 -1.99 -5.83 9.89
CA SER A 226 -2.88 -6.91 10.33
C SER A 226 -2.93 -7.07 11.86
N VAL A 227 -1.89 -6.63 12.58
CA VAL A 227 -1.82 -6.68 14.05
C VAL A 227 -1.98 -5.33 14.73
N GLN A 228 -2.31 -4.28 13.98
CA GLN A 228 -2.43 -2.93 14.52
C GLN A 228 -3.47 -2.82 15.63
N THR A 229 -4.63 -3.48 15.45
CA THR A 229 -5.69 -3.54 16.46
C THR A 229 -5.18 -4.15 17.77
N TYR A 230 -4.51 -5.31 17.70
CA TYR A 230 -3.92 -5.97 18.88
C TYR A 230 -2.85 -5.11 19.57
N SER A 231 -2.04 -4.38 18.82
CA SER A 231 -0.96 -3.56 19.41
C SER A 231 -1.45 -2.26 20.04
N CYS A 232 -2.52 -1.64 19.52
CA CYS A 232 -2.92 -0.28 19.89
C CYS A 232 -4.19 -0.23 20.75
N LEU A 233 -5.16 -1.12 20.51
CA LEU A 233 -6.45 -1.07 21.18
C LEU A 233 -6.37 -1.24 22.71
N PRO A 234 -5.44 -2.06 23.27
CA PRO A 234 -5.23 -2.10 24.71
C PRO A 234 -4.86 -0.75 25.34
N TYR A 235 -4.20 0.15 24.59
CA TYR A 235 -3.86 1.51 25.05
C TYR A 235 -5.00 2.53 24.84
N GLY A 236 -6.17 2.05 24.41
CA GLY A 236 -7.36 2.85 24.17
C GLY A 236 -7.64 3.12 22.69
N ILE A 237 -8.91 3.37 22.39
CA ILE A 237 -9.41 3.61 21.03
C ILE A 237 -8.81 4.87 20.39
N THR A 238 -8.49 5.88 21.20
CA THR A 238 -7.81 7.11 20.75
C THR A 238 -6.41 6.81 20.24
N ALA A 239 -5.65 5.97 20.95
CA ALA A 239 -4.32 5.55 20.53
C ALA A 239 -4.37 4.81 19.19
N PHE A 240 -5.33 3.91 19.01
CA PHE A 240 -5.56 3.20 17.75
C PHE A 240 -5.86 4.14 16.59
N HIS A 241 -6.84 5.05 16.73
CA HIS A 241 -7.20 5.97 15.65
C HIS A 241 -6.06 6.94 15.31
N VAL A 242 -5.43 7.55 16.32
CA VAL A 242 -4.29 8.47 16.11
C VAL A 242 -3.15 7.75 15.40
N THR A 243 -2.83 6.53 15.82
CA THR A 243 -1.82 5.68 15.16
C THR A 243 -2.17 5.47 13.68
N ALA A 244 -3.39 5.04 13.37
CA ALA A 244 -3.81 4.75 12.00
C ALA A 244 -3.70 5.99 11.09
N ILE A 245 -4.07 7.17 11.58
CA ILE A 245 -3.96 8.42 10.80
C ILE A 245 -2.50 8.81 10.62
N LEU A 246 -1.73 8.81 11.71
CA LEU A 246 -0.36 9.32 11.71
C LEU A 246 0.56 8.43 10.87
N SER A 247 0.32 7.11 10.86
CA SER A 247 0.95 6.17 9.91
C SER A 247 0.65 6.54 8.46
N ASN A 248 -0.59 6.89 8.12
CA ASN A 248 -0.95 7.32 6.76
C ASN A 248 -0.34 8.69 6.39
N VAL A 249 -0.16 9.59 7.36
CA VAL A 249 0.54 10.88 7.17
C VAL A 249 2.05 10.67 6.99
N ALA A 250 2.63 9.68 7.67
CA ALA A 250 4.05 9.36 7.58
C ALA A 250 4.48 9.07 6.13
N GLN A 251 3.59 8.49 5.33
CA GLN A 251 3.89 8.08 3.95
C GLN A 251 4.20 9.28 3.02
N PRO A 252 3.32 10.29 2.83
CA PRO A 252 3.64 11.47 2.04
C PRO A 252 4.77 12.30 2.66
N VAL A 253 4.86 12.40 3.99
CA VAL A 253 5.97 13.10 4.67
C VAL A 253 7.31 12.45 4.32
N ALA A 254 7.41 11.12 4.40
CA ALA A 254 8.60 10.39 4.00
C ALA A 254 8.92 10.62 2.51
N CYS A 255 7.92 10.66 1.63
CA CYS A 255 8.12 11.02 0.22
C CYS A 255 8.75 12.41 0.08
N PHE A 256 8.26 13.43 0.79
CA PHE A 256 8.89 14.76 0.78
C PHE A 256 10.31 14.72 1.34
N LEU A 257 10.56 14.00 2.42
CA LEU A 257 11.90 13.83 2.98
C LEU A 257 12.87 13.20 1.98
N THR A 258 12.44 12.23 1.18
CA THR A 258 13.29 11.66 0.11
C THR A 258 13.67 12.68 -0.97
N MET A 259 12.84 13.71 -1.19
CA MET A 259 13.16 14.79 -2.14
C MET A 259 14.22 15.73 -1.57
N LEU A 260 14.17 16.01 -0.27
CA LEU A 260 15.09 16.93 0.42
C LEU A 260 16.42 16.28 0.81
N LEU A 261 16.38 14.99 1.18
CA LEU A 261 17.51 14.24 1.71
C LEU A 261 17.72 12.96 0.88
N PRO A 262 18.23 13.06 -0.36
CA PRO A 262 18.51 11.89 -1.18
C PRO A 262 19.74 11.14 -0.64
N CYS A 263 19.54 9.94 -0.13
CA CYS A 263 20.62 9.05 0.30
C CYS A 263 20.90 7.94 -0.73
N ARG A 264 22.18 7.66 -1.00
CA ARG A 264 22.62 6.54 -1.87
C ARG A 264 23.56 5.54 -1.20
N SER A 265 23.72 5.63 0.12
CA SER A 265 24.61 4.74 0.86
C SER A 265 23.90 3.45 1.25
N ASN A 266 24.48 2.31 0.85
CA ASN A 266 24.01 0.99 1.25
C ASN A 266 24.07 0.78 2.77
N VAL A 267 25.03 1.40 3.45
CA VAL A 267 25.16 1.33 4.91
C VAL A 267 23.95 2.00 5.57
N ILE A 268 23.53 3.16 5.07
CA ILE A 268 22.35 3.86 5.60
C ILE A 268 21.09 3.02 5.37
N PHE A 269 20.93 2.41 4.20
CA PHE A 269 19.79 1.51 3.95
C PHE A 269 19.78 0.29 4.88
N ALA A 270 20.95 -0.32 5.15
CA ALA A 270 21.06 -1.41 6.11
C ALA A 270 20.66 -0.96 7.53
N LEU A 271 21.15 0.19 7.99
CA LEU A 271 20.85 0.73 9.32
C LEU A 271 19.36 1.08 9.47
N LEU A 272 18.76 1.73 8.47
CA LEU A 272 17.33 2.04 8.48
C LEU A 272 16.46 0.77 8.41
N SER A 273 16.90 -0.25 7.66
CA SER A 273 16.21 -1.54 7.62
C SER A 273 16.29 -2.27 8.97
N ALA A 274 17.45 -2.23 9.64
CA ALA A 274 17.63 -2.80 10.97
C ALA A 274 16.77 -2.06 12.01
N LEU A 275 16.70 -0.73 11.94
CA LEU A 275 15.82 0.08 12.77
C LEU A 275 14.35 -0.28 12.56
N SER A 276 13.92 -0.45 11.31
CA SER A 276 12.54 -0.86 10.97
C SER A 276 12.20 -2.24 11.54
N LEU A 277 13.14 -3.19 11.47
CA LEU A 277 12.98 -4.51 12.07
C LEU A 277 12.87 -4.45 13.60
N LEU A 278 13.72 -3.64 14.24
CA LEU A 278 13.72 -3.49 15.70
C LEU A 278 12.39 -2.92 16.20
N ILE A 279 11.91 -1.82 15.58
CA ILE A 279 10.63 -1.21 15.95
C ILE A 279 9.46 -2.15 15.59
N GLY A 280 9.53 -2.83 14.44
CA GLY A 280 8.53 -3.81 14.03
C GLY A 280 8.42 -4.99 15.01
N ALA A 281 9.56 -5.49 15.51
CA ALA A 281 9.58 -6.54 16.53
C ALA A 281 8.97 -6.07 17.86
N TYR A 282 9.24 -4.82 18.26
CA TYR A 282 8.58 -4.22 19.41
C TYR A 282 7.04 -4.15 19.24
N ILE A 283 6.55 -3.64 18.11
CA ILE A 283 5.10 -3.59 17.81
C ILE A 283 4.47 -4.99 17.82
N LEU A 284 5.14 -5.97 17.22
CA LEU A 284 4.67 -7.36 17.22
C LEU A 284 4.64 -7.96 18.62
N THR A 285 5.59 -7.59 19.48
CA THR A 285 5.62 -7.98 20.89
C THR A 285 4.44 -7.36 21.66
N LEU A 286 4.11 -6.09 21.42
CA LEU A 286 2.92 -5.46 22.00
C LEU A 286 1.64 -6.20 21.60
N ALA A 287 1.52 -6.54 20.32
CA ALA A 287 0.39 -7.34 19.84
C ALA A 287 0.33 -8.71 20.52
N ALA A 288 1.47 -9.40 20.64
CA ALA A 288 1.54 -10.74 21.25
C ALA A 288 1.24 -10.72 22.77
N LEU A 289 1.53 -9.61 23.45
CA LEU A 289 1.21 -9.42 24.87
C LEU A 289 -0.20 -8.88 25.10
N SER A 290 -0.96 -8.55 24.05
CA SER A 290 -2.37 -8.17 24.16
C SER A 290 -3.18 -9.29 24.83
N PRO A 291 -4.04 -8.98 25.82
CA PRO A 291 -4.61 -7.66 26.15
C PRO A 291 -3.80 -6.82 27.15
N CYS A 292 -2.67 -7.30 27.66
CA CYS A 292 -1.91 -6.67 28.75
C CYS A 292 -0.48 -6.30 28.34
N PRO A 293 -0.31 -5.41 27.35
CA PRO A 293 1.01 -4.95 26.97
C PRO A 293 1.64 -4.10 28.08
N PRO A 294 2.98 -3.97 28.08
CA PRO A 294 3.69 -3.18 29.10
C PRO A 294 3.26 -1.71 29.08
N LEU A 295 3.28 -1.06 30.25
CA LEU A 295 2.88 0.35 30.44
C LEU A 295 1.40 0.63 30.10
N LEU A 296 0.51 -0.33 30.34
CA LEU A 296 -0.93 -0.20 30.06
C LEU A 296 -1.58 1.02 30.75
N ASP A 297 -1.34 1.21 32.05
CA ASP A 297 -2.00 2.25 32.87
C ASP A 297 -1.39 3.65 32.70
N GLY A 298 -0.38 3.80 31.84
CA GLY A 298 0.38 5.05 31.67
C GLY A 298 0.17 5.71 30.31
N VAL A 299 0.04 7.04 30.30
CA VAL A 299 0.07 7.85 29.07
C VAL A 299 1.35 7.59 28.24
N ALA A 300 2.44 7.21 28.92
CA ALA A 300 3.70 6.83 28.29
C ALA A 300 3.56 5.63 27.34
N GLY A 301 2.74 4.62 27.66
CA GLY A 301 2.51 3.47 26.79
C GLY A 301 1.80 3.86 25.49
N SER A 302 0.74 4.67 25.61
CA SER A 302 -0.01 5.23 24.47
C SER A 302 0.88 6.08 23.54
N ILE A 303 1.70 6.98 24.10
CA ILE A 303 2.64 7.79 23.31
C ILE A 303 3.67 6.89 22.62
N LEU A 304 4.22 5.90 23.34
CA LEU A 304 5.27 5.03 22.80
C LEU A 304 4.77 4.16 21.66
N VAL A 305 3.55 3.60 21.75
CA VAL A 305 2.98 2.81 20.65
C VAL A 305 2.71 3.68 19.42
N VAL A 306 2.14 4.87 19.60
CA VAL A 306 1.86 5.82 18.50
C VAL A 306 3.16 6.25 17.81
N LEU A 307 4.18 6.63 18.58
CA LEU A 307 5.49 7.03 18.03
C LEU A 307 6.19 5.87 17.33
N SER A 308 6.12 4.66 17.89
CA SER A 308 6.73 3.47 17.27
C SER A 308 6.15 3.22 15.89
N TRP A 309 4.82 3.25 15.75
CA TRP A 309 4.13 3.09 14.48
C TRP A 309 4.43 4.22 13.48
N LEU A 310 4.45 5.48 13.94
CA LEU A 310 4.80 6.62 13.10
C LEU A 310 6.22 6.48 12.52
N ILE A 311 7.21 6.23 13.39
CA ILE A 311 8.62 6.10 12.98
C ILE A 311 8.77 4.89 12.06
N PHE A 312 8.19 3.75 12.41
CA PHE A 312 8.22 2.54 11.57
C PHE A 312 7.66 2.82 10.17
N SER A 313 6.47 3.42 10.08
CA SER A 313 5.80 3.72 8.81
C SER A 313 6.62 4.70 7.96
N GLY A 314 7.18 5.73 8.59
CA GLY A 314 8.02 6.72 7.93
C GLY A 314 9.34 6.15 7.41
N VAL A 315 10.06 5.37 8.23
CA VAL A 315 11.35 4.76 7.84
C VAL A 315 11.15 3.75 6.71
N CYS A 316 10.15 2.88 6.81
CA CYS A 316 9.83 1.93 5.74
C CYS A 316 9.44 2.64 4.45
N THR A 317 8.61 3.68 4.51
CA THR A 317 8.27 4.45 3.30
C THR A 317 9.51 5.11 2.69
N TYR A 318 10.36 5.71 3.52
CA TYR A 318 11.61 6.33 3.06
C TYR A 318 12.49 5.31 2.32
N LEU A 319 12.67 4.11 2.88
CA LEU A 319 13.39 3.00 2.23
C LEU A 319 12.78 2.64 0.88
N GLN A 320 11.47 2.42 0.83
CA GLN A 320 10.77 2.01 -0.41
C GLN A 320 10.94 3.03 -1.53
N VAL A 321 10.74 4.32 -1.22
CA VAL A 321 10.83 5.41 -2.22
C VAL A 321 12.27 5.63 -2.68
N MET A 322 13.23 5.64 -1.76
CA MET A 322 14.65 5.82 -2.12
C MET A 322 15.19 4.66 -2.94
N ILE A 323 14.87 3.41 -2.55
CA ILE A 323 15.28 2.21 -3.29
C ILE A 323 14.59 2.19 -4.67
N GLY A 324 13.30 2.52 -4.74
CA GLY A 324 12.57 2.66 -6.01
C GLY A 324 13.18 3.71 -6.94
N SER A 325 13.58 4.87 -6.39
CA SER A 325 14.27 5.91 -7.16
C SER A 325 15.66 5.48 -7.64
N LEU A 326 16.39 4.67 -6.86
CA LEU A 326 17.70 4.16 -7.24
C LEU A 326 17.57 3.09 -8.34
N LEU A 327 16.61 2.17 -8.18
CA LEU A 327 16.22 1.16 -9.18
C LEU A 327 15.84 1.79 -10.52
N HIS A 328 15.06 2.87 -10.49
CA HIS A 328 14.68 3.64 -11.67
C HIS A 328 15.90 4.17 -12.45
N SER A 329 16.97 4.58 -11.76
CA SER A 329 18.18 5.07 -12.41
C SER A 329 19.03 3.98 -13.07
N MET A 330 18.82 2.70 -12.72
CA MET A 330 19.62 1.59 -13.21
C MET A 330 19.10 1.02 -14.53
N SER A 331 17.82 0.64 -14.61
CA SER A 331 17.23 0.10 -15.83
C SER A 331 15.70 -0.01 -15.75
N HIS A 332 15.04 -0.10 -16.91
CA HIS A 332 13.61 -0.42 -17.01
C HIS A 332 13.26 -1.78 -16.35
N MET A 333 14.12 -2.79 -16.51
CA MET A 333 13.91 -4.11 -15.92
C MET A 333 14.01 -4.07 -14.39
N ALA A 334 14.93 -3.28 -13.83
CA ALA A 334 15.04 -3.09 -12.38
C ALA A 334 13.75 -2.48 -11.79
N LEU A 335 13.08 -1.61 -12.53
CA LEU A 335 11.81 -1.00 -12.11
C LEU A 335 10.63 -1.99 -12.15
N LEU A 336 10.61 -2.91 -13.13
CA LEU A 336 9.66 -4.02 -13.14
C LEU A 336 9.86 -4.93 -11.92
N TRP A 337 11.11 -5.27 -11.59
CA TRP A 337 11.44 -6.04 -10.39
C TRP A 337 11.07 -5.29 -9.11
N CYS A 338 11.20 -3.97 -9.07
CA CYS A 338 10.74 -3.12 -7.96
C CYS A 338 9.24 -3.35 -7.68
N GLY A 339 8.40 -3.15 -8.71
CA GLY A 339 6.95 -3.35 -8.58
C GLY A 339 6.58 -4.78 -8.18
N LEU A 340 7.24 -5.78 -8.79
CA LEU A 340 7.01 -7.18 -8.46
C LEU A 340 7.38 -7.51 -7.01
N VAL A 341 8.52 -7.00 -6.52
CA VAL A 341 8.99 -7.22 -5.16
C VAL A 341 8.12 -6.52 -4.11
N ILE A 342 7.60 -5.33 -4.40
CA ILE A 342 6.63 -4.66 -3.50
C ILE A 342 5.38 -5.52 -3.32
N GLN A 343 4.82 -6.03 -4.43
CA GLN A 343 3.63 -6.87 -4.38
C GLN A 343 3.89 -8.23 -3.72
N SER A 344 5.00 -8.89 -4.06
CA SER A 344 5.36 -10.18 -3.46
C SER A 344 5.69 -10.05 -1.97
N GLY A 345 6.37 -8.98 -1.55
CA GLY A 345 6.61 -8.68 -0.15
C GLY A 345 5.32 -8.57 0.64
N SER A 346 4.38 -7.73 0.18
CA SER A 346 3.06 -7.57 0.83
C SER A 346 2.30 -8.90 0.95
N LEU A 347 2.35 -9.74 -0.09
CA LEU A 347 1.75 -11.07 -0.11
C LEU A 347 2.37 -11.98 0.94
N ILE A 348 3.69 -12.06 0.98
CA ILE A 348 4.45 -12.89 1.92
C ILE A 348 4.13 -12.46 3.36
N GLY A 349 4.14 -11.15 3.65
CA GLY A 349 3.77 -10.62 4.95
C GLY A 349 2.35 -11.01 5.38
N ALA A 350 1.37 -10.85 4.49
CA ALA A 350 -0.01 -11.23 4.75
C ALA A 350 -0.19 -12.75 4.96
N LEU A 351 0.43 -13.58 4.12
CA LEU A 351 0.38 -15.05 4.25
C LEU A 351 1.08 -15.55 5.51
N THR A 352 2.06 -14.80 6.01
CA THR A 352 2.78 -15.13 7.25
C THR A 352 1.91 -14.83 8.46
N VAL A 353 1.28 -13.64 8.52
CA VAL A 353 0.53 -13.20 9.72
C VAL A 353 -0.91 -13.72 9.73
N PHE A 354 -1.53 -13.96 8.57
CA PHE A 354 -2.92 -14.41 8.50
C PHE A 354 -3.20 -15.72 9.28
N PRO A 355 -2.40 -16.80 9.13
CA PRO A 355 -2.60 -18.01 9.93
C PRO A 355 -2.38 -17.78 11.42
N LEU A 356 -1.42 -16.93 11.80
CA LEU A 356 -1.15 -16.59 13.20
C LEU A 356 -2.38 -15.97 13.87
N ILE A 357 -3.09 -15.09 13.15
CA ILE A 357 -4.32 -14.44 13.65
C ILE A 357 -5.53 -15.39 13.58
N ASN A 358 -5.79 -15.99 12.41
CA ASN A 358 -7.09 -16.62 12.13
C ASN A 358 -7.15 -18.13 12.37
N VAL A 359 -6.00 -18.81 12.41
CA VAL A 359 -5.93 -20.27 12.61
C VAL A 359 -5.39 -20.58 14.00
N TYR A 360 -4.26 -19.97 14.37
CA TYR A 360 -3.63 -20.19 15.67
C TYR A 360 -4.19 -19.30 16.77
N HIS A 361 -4.95 -18.24 16.42
CA HIS A 361 -5.52 -17.29 17.38
C HIS A 361 -4.49 -16.77 18.39
N LEU A 362 -3.26 -16.51 17.90
CA LEU A 362 -2.13 -16.14 18.75
C LEU A 362 -2.33 -14.77 19.42
N PHE A 363 -3.08 -13.89 18.77
CA PHE A 363 -3.37 -12.54 19.25
C PHE A 363 -4.79 -12.49 19.80
N LYS A 364 -4.93 -11.89 20.99
CA LYS A 364 -6.22 -11.67 21.63
C LYS A 364 -6.54 -10.18 21.59
N ASP A 365 -7.70 -9.81 21.06
CA ASP A 365 -8.13 -8.41 21.00
C ASP A 365 -8.30 -7.86 22.43
N GLY A 366 -7.79 -6.65 22.67
CA GLY A 366 -8.06 -5.90 23.90
C GLY A 366 -9.46 -5.29 23.84
N ASP A 367 -10.21 -5.34 24.94
CA ASP A 367 -11.50 -4.66 25.02
C ASP A 367 -11.28 -3.15 25.20
N PRO A 368 -11.81 -2.29 24.30
CA PRO A 368 -11.61 -0.84 24.38
C PRO A 368 -12.22 -0.21 25.64
N CYS A 369 -13.13 -0.91 26.34
CA CYS A 369 -13.80 -0.42 27.54
C CYS A 369 -13.46 -1.18 28.81
N TYR A 370 -12.75 -2.31 28.70
CA TYR A 370 -12.44 -3.16 29.85
C TYR A 370 -10.98 -3.61 29.81
N ASN A 371 -10.17 -3.06 30.71
CA ASN A 371 -8.77 -3.45 30.87
C ASN A 371 -8.65 -4.72 31.73
N SER A 372 -9.33 -5.83 31.38
CA SER A 372 -9.05 -7.11 32.05
C SER A 372 -7.81 -7.73 31.46
N CYS A 373 -6.76 -7.67 32.27
CA CYS A 373 -5.87 -8.79 32.47
C CYS A 373 -6.58 -9.87 33.32
#